data_AF-A0A820PL53-F1
#
_entry.id   AF-A0A820PL53-F1
#
_cell.length_a   1.000
_cell.length_b   1.000
_cell.length_c   1.000
_cell.angle_alpha   90.00
_cell.angle_beta   90.00
_cell.angle_gamma   90.00
#
_symmetry.space_group_name_H-M   'P 1'
#
loop_
_entity.id
_entity.type
_entity.pdbx_description
1 polymer ?
#
loop_
_entity_poly.entity_id
_entity_poly.type
_entity_poly.pdbx_seq_one_letter_code
_entity_poly.pdbx_strand_id
1 'polypeptide(L)'
;MKFVQGTSSCDGFVRVFNIDKQTLIKQLNVITKSNDIETASSLVKLDWDKTDQILSIPVKNTIHFYETDKWTRKKTYENDSIDQVINLISYSPCRTLFIVAYVNGQLSIVNRLTFDIFM
;
A
#
# COMPACT_ATOMS: atom_id res chain seq x y z
N MET A 1 -5.32 13.80 -9.23
CA MET A 1 -4.82 14.10 -7.87
C MET A 1 -3.60 15.01 -7.96
N LYS A 2 -3.69 16.30 -7.62
CA LYS A 2 -2.49 17.17 -7.65
C LYS A 2 -1.81 17.37 -6.29
N PHE A 3 -2.49 17.16 -5.15
CA PHE A 3 -1.91 17.50 -3.84
C PHE A 3 -2.42 16.60 -2.71
N VAL A 4 -2.25 15.28 -2.85
CA VAL A 4 -2.64 14.30 -1.83
C VAL A 4 -1.42 13.45 -1.46
N GLN A 5 -1.16 13.27 -0.17
CA GLN A 5 -0.09 12.42 0.34
C GLN A 5 -0.64 11.39 1.32
N GLY A 6 -0.18 10.14 1.18
CA GLY A 6 -0.45 9.07 2.13
C GLY A 6 0.77 8.85 3.04
N THR A 7 0.53 8.61 4.32
CA THR A 7 1.59 8.31 5.31
C THR A 7 1.16 7.10 6.13
N SER A 8 2.06 6.15 6.35
CA SER A 8 1.93 5.10 7.36
C SER A 8 2.66 5.53 8.63
N SER A 9 2.19 5.05 9.79
CA SER A 9 2.81 5.33 11.08
C SER A 9 2.74 4.12 11.99
N CYS A 10 3.69 4.02 12.92
CA CYS A 10 3.74 2.95 13.92
C CYS A 10 2.51 2.98 14.85
N ASP A 11 1.74 4.06 14.90
CA ASP A 11 0.51 4.14 15.70
C ASP A 11 -0.66 3.27 15.18
N GLY A 12 -0.47 2.54 14.08
CA GLY A 12 -1.45 1.66 13.46
C GLY A 12 -2.25 2.31 12.32
N PHE A 13 -2.03 3.60 12.07
CA PHE A 13 -2.82 4.35 11.11
C PHE A 13 -2.08 4.64 9.81
N VAL A 14 -2.81 4.48 8.71
CA VAL A 14 -2.50 5.16 7.45
C VAL A 14 -3.37 6.42 7.37
N ARG A 15 -2.72 7.56 7.13
CA ARG A 15 -3.38 8.85 6.99
C ARG A 15 -3.19 9.41 5.60
N VAL A 16 -4.20 10.11 5.13
CA VAL A 16 -4.20 10.78 3.84
C VAL A 16 -4.43 12.26 4.09
N PHE A 17 -3.56 13.10 3.55
CA PHE A 17 -3.57 14.54 3.73
C PHE A 17 -3.77 15.27 2.41
N ASN A 18 -4.51 16.37 2.46
CA ASN A 18 -4.46 17.40 1.44
C ASN A 18 -3.22 18.26 1.70
N ILE A 19 -2.26 18.24 0.78
CA ILE A 19 -0.98 18.93 0.97
C ILE A 19 -1.17 20.45 0.93
N ASP A 20 -1.99 20.96 0.01
CA ASP A 20 -2.23 22.41 -0.14
C ASP A 20 -2.88 23.01 1.10
N LYS A 21 -3.92 22.33 1.60
CA LYS A 21 -4.71 22.78 2.74
C LYS A 21 -4.10 22.37 4.08
N GLN A 22 -3.10 21.49 4.07
CA GLN A 22 -2.51 20.89 5.26
C GLN A 22 -3.57 20.22 6.18
N THR A 23 -4.60 19.62 5.57
CA THR A 23 -5.72 18.99 6.30
C THR A 23 -5.72 17.48 6.15
N LEU A 24 -6.17 16.79 7.21
CA LEU A 24 -6.42 15.35 7.18
C LEU A 24 -7.69 15.08 6.36
N ILE A 25 -7.56 14.29 5.29
CA ILE A 25 -8.69 13.82 4.46
C ILE A 25 -9.26 12.53 5.06
N LYS A 26 -8.38 11.59 5.40
CA LYS A 26 -8.80 10.26 5.88
C LYS A 26 -7.76 9.67 6.84
N GLN A 27 -8.26 8.89 7.80
CA GLN A 27 -7.47 8.04 8.68
C GLN A 27 -8.02 6.61 8.61
N LEU A 28 -7.14 5.63 8.43
CA LEU A 28 -7.43 4.22 8.25
C LEU A 28 -6.63 3.41 9.29
N ASN A 29 -7.31 2.69 10.18
CA ASN A 29 -6.67 1.80 11.15
C ASN A 29 -6.49 0.42 10.51
N VAL A 30 -5.40 0.23 9.77
CA VAL A 30 -5.23 -0.94 8.87
C VAL A 30 -3.89 -1.64 9.01
N ILE A 31 -2.96 -1.09 9.82
CA ILE A 31 -1.64 -1.68 10.02
C ILE A 31 -1.40 -1.99 11.48
N THR A 32 -0.50 -2.94 11.75
CA THR A 32 -0.17 -3.34 13.11
C THR A 32 0.53 -2.20 13.83
N LYS A 33 0.05 -1.86 15.02
CA LYS A 33 0.68 -0.87 15.89
C LYS A 33 2.02 -1.40 16.42
N SER A 34 3.01 -0.52 16.43
CA SER A 34 4.32 -0.70 17.06
C SER A 34 4.66 0.53 17.89
N ASN A 35 5.54 0.39 18.88
CA ASN A 35 6.02 1.54 19.65
C ASN A 35 7.21 2.21 18.97
N ASP A 36 8.02 1.43 18.24
CA ASP A 36 9.23 1.89 17.58
C ASP A 36 9.32 1.36 16.16
N ILE A 37 10.11 2.03 15.32
CA ILE A 37 10.34 1.58 13.94
C ILE A 37 11.09 0.25 13.89
N GLU A 38 11.97 -0.02 14.86
CA GLU A 38 12.74 -1.26 14.96
C GLU A 38 11.87 -2.48 15.26
N THR A 39 10.72 -2.27 15.91
CA THR A 39 9.76 -3.32 16.27
C THR A 39 8.59 -3.40 15.27
N ALA A 40 8.55 -2.53 14.26
CA ALA A 40 7.55 -2.56 13.22
C ALA A 40 7.74 -3.79 12.31
N SER A 41 6.66 -4.49 12.00
CA SER A 41 6.70 -5.69 11.14
C SER A 41 6.98 -5.39 9.67
N SER A 42 6.82 -4.14 9.25
CA SER A 42 6.93 -3.68 7.87
C SER A 42 7.06 -2.15 7.86
N LEU A 43 7.74 -1.61 6.85
CA LEU A 43 7.75 -0.16 6.60
C LEU A 43 6.39 0.35 6.08
N VAL A 44 5.55 -0.55 5.56
CA VAL A 44 4.25 -0.22 4.96
C VAL A 44 4.40 0.91 3.94
N LYS A 45 5.36 0.75 3.02
CA LYS A 45 5.54 1.75 1.96
C LYS A 45 4.44 1.57 0.92
N LEU A 46 3.39 2.36 1.10
CA LEU A 46 2.23 2.51 0.23
C LEU A 46 2.58 3.24 -1.07
N ASP A 47 1.76 3.05 -2.10
CA ASP A 47 1.89 3.77 -3.37
C ASP A 47 0.52 4.09 -3.99
N TRP A 48 0.50 5.10 -4.85
CA TRP A 48 -0.68 5.61 -5.53
C TRP A 48 -0.75 5.12 -6.97
N ASP A 49 -1.84 4.44 -7.31
CA ASP A 49 -2.23 4.30 -8.71
C ASP A 49 -2.91 5.57 -9.18
N LYS A 50 -2.21 6.31 -10.03
CA LYS A 50 -2.70 7.57 -10.60
C LYS A 50 -3.74 7.35 -11.71
N THR A 51 -3.82 6.15 -12.28
CA THR A 51 -4.77 5.84 -13.35
C THR A 51 -6.16 5.63 -12.78
N ASP A 52 -6.29 4.74 -11.79
CA ASP A 52 -7.59 4.37 -11.21
C ASP A 52 -7.91 5.11 -9.90
N GLN A 53 -7.06 6.06 -9.50
CA GLN A 53 -7.18 6.81 -8.24
C GLN A 53 -7.30 5.87 -7.02
N ILE A 54 -6.39 4.92 -6.93
CA ILE A 54 -6.34 3.90 -5.88
C ILE A 54 -5.14 4.15 -4.96
N LEU A 55 -5.35 4.03 -3.67
CA LEU A 55 -4.28 3.92 -2.68
C LEU A 55 -4.05 2.45 -2.33
N SER A 56 -2.84 1.96 -2.60
CA SER A 56 -2.43 0.59 -2.27
C SER A 56 -1.64 0.55 -0.97
N ILE A 57 -2.09 -0.25 -0.01
CA ILE A 57 -1.53 -0.32 1.34
C ILE A 57 -1.15 -1.77 1.63
N PRO A 58 0.14 -2.07 1.89
CA PRO A 58 0.56 -3.34 2.46
C PRO A 58 -0.09 -3.59 3.84
N VAL A 59 -0.72 -4.73 4.03
CA VAL A 59 -1.35 -5.16 5.28
C VAL A 59 -0.98 -6.62 5.53
N LYS A 60 0.01 -6.85 6.40
CA LYS A 60 0.60 -8.17 6.63
C LYS A 60 1.09 -8.79 5.31
N ASN A 61 0.64 -9.98 4.96
CA ASN A 61 0.95 -10.70 3.72
C ASN A 61 0.07 -10.30 2.52
N THR A 62 -0.80 -9.30 2.68
CA THR A 62 -1.73 -8.85 1.63
C THR A 62 -1.51 -7.38 1.26
N ILE A 63 -2.07 -6.95 0.14
CA ILE A 63 -2.17 -5.52 -0.23
C ILE A 63 -3.64 -5.19 -0.36
N HIS A 64 -4.08 -4.18 0.38
CA HIS A 64 -5.42 -3.62 0.25
C HIS A 64 -5.43 -2.44 -0.72
N PHE A 65 -6.40 -2.42 -1.63
CA PHE A 65 -6.58 -1.35 -2.61
C PHE A 65 -7.82 -0.53 -2.24
N TYR A 66 -7.63 0.75 -1.91
CA TYR A 66 -8.70 1.67 -1.50
C TYR A 66 -9.03 2.66 -2.61
N GLU A 67 -10.31 2.77 -2.96
CA GLU A 67 -10.79 3.87 -3.81
C GLU A 67 -10.74 5.18 -3.03
N THR A 68 -10.30 6.26 -3.66
CA THR A 68 -9.90 7.49 -2.94
C THR A 68 -11.01 8.53 -2.84
N ASP A 69 -12.14 8.28 -3.49
CA ASP A 69 -13.39 9.03 -3.34
C ASP A 69 -14.14 8.61 -2.06
N LYS A 70 -14.30 7.29 -1.86
CA LYS A 70 -15.08 6.69 -0.78
C LYS A 70 -14.24 6.12 0.36
N TRP A 71 -12.94 5.89 0.12
CA TRP A 71 -12.04 5.19 1.03
C TRP A 71 -12.51 3.78 1.39
N THR A 72 -13.20 3.14 0.45
CA THR A 72 -13.66 1.76 0.55
C THR A 72 -12.64 0.80 -0.05
N ARG A 73 -12.41 -0.33 0.61
CA ARG A 73 -11.53 -1.38 0.08
C ARG A 73 -12.21 -2.03 -1.13
N LYS A 74 -11.60 -1.89 -2.30
CA LYS A 74 -12.10 -2.42 -3.58
C LYS A 74 -11.65 -3.84 -3.84
N LYS A 75 -10.37 -4.11 -3.58
CA LYS A 75 -9.71 -5.39 -3.84
C LYS A 75 -8.63 -5.66 -2.81
N THR A 76 -8.22 -6.92 -2.76
CA THR A 76 -7.04 -7.39 -2.04
C THR A 76 -6.17 -8.20 -3.00
N TYR A 77 -4.86 -8.02 -2.92
CA TYR A 77 -3.86 -8.90 -3.51
C TYR A 77 -3.23 -9.73 -2.41
N GLU A 78 -3.07 -11.01 -2.65
CA GLU A 78 -2.36 -11.96 -1.80
C GLU A 78 -1.60 -12.91 -2.73
N ASN A 79 -0.42 -13.36 -2.30
CA ASN A 79 0.34 -14.37 -3.03
C ASN A 79 0.33 -15.66 -2.21
N ASP A 80 -0.50 -16.62 -2.62
CA ASP A 80 -0.67 -17.90 -1.92
C ASP A 80 0.63 -18.72 -1.83
N SER A 81 1.62 -18.42 -2.68
CA SER A 81 2.92 -19.12 -2.67
C SER A 81 3.94 -18.49 -1.72
N ILE A 82 3.68 -17.28 -1.19
CA ILE A 82 4.62 -16.54 -0.33
C ILE A 82 3.90 -16.11 0.95
N ASP A 83 4.07 -16.90 2.01
CA ASP A 83 3.58 -16.55 3.35
C ASP A 83 4.58 -15.64 4.08
N GLN A 84 4.71 -14.40 3.59
CA GLN A 84 5.60 -13.39 4.16
C GLN A 84 4.93 -12.02 4.24
N VAL A 85 5.32 -11.23 5.23
CA VAL A 85 4.86 -9.85 5.36
C VAL A 85 5.38 -9.02 4.19
N ILE A 86 4.48 -8.24 3.60
CA ILE A 86 4.78 -7.30 2.52
C ILE A 86 5.32 -6.00 3.14
N ASN A 87 6.50 -5.60 2.67
CA ASN A 87 7.20 -4.40 3.11
C ASN A 87 6.78 -3.15 2.32
N LEU A 88 6.65 -3.29 1.00
CA LEU A 88 6.32 -2.18 0.10
C LEU A 88 5.61 -2.64 -1.16
N ILE A 89 4.91 -1.69 -1.77
CA ILE A 89 4.41 -1.74 -3.15
C ILE A 89 4.98 -0.57 -3.93
N SER A 90 5.27 -0.77 -5.23
CA SER A 90 5.56 0.34 -6.13
C SER A 90 5.06 0.10 -7.53
N TYR A 91 4.32 1.06 -8.08
CA TYR A 91 3.81 1.01 -9.45
C TYR A 91 4.89 1.37 -10.47
N SER A 92 4.98 0.57 -11.53
CA SER A 92 5.76 0.89 -12.72
C SER A 92 5.35 2.25 -13.31
N PRO A 93 6.26 3.02 -13.93
CA PRO A 93 5.92 4.32 -14.53
C PRO A 93 4.82 4.24 -15.59
N CYS A 94 4.78 3.16 -16.36
CA CYS A 94 3.75 2.89 -17.38
C CYS A 94 2.41 2.38 -16.80
N ARG A 95 2.34 2.16 -15.47
CA ARG A 95 1.12 1.74 -14.76
C ARG A 95 0.50 0.44 -15.27
N THR A 96 1.31 -0.47 -15.83
CA THR A 96 0.85 -1.81 -16.22
C THR A 96 1.18 -2.86 -15.17
N LEU A 97 2.27 -2.64 -14.43
CA LEU A 97 2.78 -3.53 -13.40
C LEU A 97 2.94 -2.81 -12.06
N PHE A 98 2.99 -3.58 -10.98
CA PHE A 98 3.57 -3.14 -9.70
C PHE A 98 4.51 -4.20 -9.16
N ILE A 99 5.47 -3.76 -8.34
CA ILE A 99 6.36 -4.63 -7.58
C ILE A 99 5.82 -4.73 -6.16
N VAL A 100 5.88 -5.94 -5.61
CA VAL A 100 5.68 -6.24 -4.19
C VAL A 100 7.01 -6.70 -3.62
N ALA A 101 7.50 -6.04 -2.57
CA ALA A 101 8.67 -6.53 -1.85
C ALA A 101 8.28 -7.07 -0.48
N TYR A 102 8.82 -8.22 -0.12
CA TYR A 102 8.57 -8.89 1.15
C TYR A 102 9.73 -8.62 2.12
N VAL A 103 9.47 -8.80 3.41
CA VAL A 103 10.47 -8.55 4.47
C VAL A 103 11.68 -9.49 4.40
N ASN A 104 11.54 -10.67 3.79
CA ASN A 104 12.62 -11.63 3.60
C ASN A 104 13.47 -11.39 2.33
N GLY A 105 13.24 -10.28 1.62
CA GLY A 105 13.98 -9.92 0.42
C GLY A 105 13.45 -10.50 -0.89
N GLN A 106 12.39 -11.31 -0.87
CA GLN A 106 11.71 -11.73 -2.09
C GLN A 106 11.01 -10.54 -2.75
N LEU A 107 10.83 -10.63 -4.08
CA LEU A 107 10.12 -9.65 -4.90
C LEU A 107 9.13 -10.40 -5.79
N SER A 108 7.92 -9.86 -5.95
CA SER A 108 6.97 -10.29 -6.98
C SER A 108 6.72 -9.15 -7.97
N ILE A 109 6.79 -9.44 -9.27
CA ILE A 109 6.35 -8.51 -10.32
C ILE A 109 4.94 -8.91 -10.76
N VAL A 110 3.99 -8.01 -10.60
CA VAL A 110 2.56 -8.33 -10.69
C VAL A 110 1.88 -7.48 -11.76
N ASN A 111 1.04 -8.11 -12.58
CA ASN A 111 0.13 -7.40 -13.47
C ASN A 111 -0.88 -6.58 -12.65
N ARG A 112 -0.96 -5.27 -12.92
CA ARG A 112 -1.86 -4.38 -12.18
C ARG A 112 -3.33 -4.79 -12.26
N LEU A 113 -3.78 -5.26 -13.42
CA LEU A 113 -5.21 -5.50 -13.68
C LEU A 113 -5.64 -6.91 -13.33
N THR A 114 -4.82 -7.90 -13.69
CA THR A 114 -5.15 -9.32 -13.52
C THR A 114 -4.62 -9.93 -12.23
N PHE A 115 -3.62 -9.29 -11.59
CA PHE A 115 -2.88 -9.81 -10.44
C PHE A 115 -2.05 -11.07 -10.72
N ASP A 116 -1.84 -11.40 -12.01
CA ASP A 116 -0.90 -12.46 -12.40
C ASP A 116 0.54 -12.06 -12.07
N ILE A 117 1.30 -13.02 -11.56
CA ILE A 117 2.71 -12.85 -11.18
C ILE A 117 3.59 -13.28 -12.35
N PHE A 118 4.55 -12.44 -12.74
CA PHE A 118 5.50 -12.71 -13.84
C PHE A 118 6.83 -13.30 -13.35
N MET A 119 7.24 -12.94 -12.14
CA MET A 119 8.46 -13.38 -11.46
C MET A 119 8.30 -13.15 -9.97
#